data_AF-A0A0Q5ZDW8-F1
#
_entry.id   AF-A0A0Q5ZDW8-F1
#
_cell.length_a   1.000
_cell.length_b   1.000
_cell.length_c   1.000
_cell.angle_alpha   90.00
_cell.angle_beta   90.00
_cell.angle_gamma   90.00
#
_symmetry.space_group_name_H-M   'P 1'
#
loop_
_entity.id
_entity.type
_entity.pdbx_description
1 polymer ?
#
loop_
_entity_poly.entity_id
_entity_poly.type
_entity_poly.pdbx_seq_one_letter_code
_entity_poly.pdbx_strand_id
1 'polypeptide(L)'
;MSHKIIIPNTHPHHKRLADSINTFAGKFYIKYVFLSYLKSCQKHFLIIHINNINLPEEIRKSKWIKKALKQFDTHIFIMDELNVELSLKQGSLFMDRHCNASTLIYEKEEHQFTYPELSKQFKRFRQFREDYYRTRSLLEDEIDRAKENDALSMIYHLYLSLFEHYIYHLEILCLGDYFAKGSLSERILRLEDFIPELKALMLKKTENSYFIIDALNSAKEADKEQEPSYLKEEFKDAIFQTEERLQNLVWETFAEAKREVKRSEQKLVLIENKAVSPYEPVITILTKRFRIKEIFLFHQEEDYSENKKTTVLYLLLIASKINNDSLFNIMQMVSKQTEGRFNVVPIAHSGAWIQEHLWVYQVFFQKVMTPKNLIFRTDFPTVIHWHRKQLNSDTCAVLYRDCKELYDKYKLLRSQEMIQSDEGLGMILTMLFYRICVIFPYATLDYRPNDINIRILWKLCEYAEPKIKDFGYLIKKLPFDFFEFNNPHKNLYKNFYHLQEEYLVILDELLQSFLDLVDKQFE
;
A
#
# COMPACT_ATOMS: atom_id res chain seq x y z
N MET A 1 -18.76 -38.91 30.09
CA MET A 1 -19.61 -37.84 29.51
C MET A 1 -18.69 -36.77 28.92
N SER A 2 -18.72 -36.50 27.61
CA SER A 2 -17.88 -35.42 27.05
C SER A 2 -18.37 -34.08 27.57
N HIS A 3 -17.59 -33.42 28.42
CA HIS A 3 -17.91 -32.08 28.89
C HIS A 3 -17.96 -31.14 27.68
N LYS A 4 -19.08 -30.45 27.52
CA LYS A 4 -19.28 -29.51 26.43
C LYS A 4 -18.61 -28.19 26.80
N ILE A 5 -17.67 -27.74 25.98
CA ILE A 5 -17.05 -26.42 26.11
C ILE A 5 -18.08 -25.38 25.68
N ILE A 6 -18.37 -24.41 26.55
CA ILE A 6 -19.33 -23.33 26.31
C ILE A 6 -18.55 -22.04 26.11
N ILE A 7 -18.77 -21.38 24.96
CA ILE A 7 -18.27 -20.03 24.73
C ILE A 7 -19.27 -19.04 25.35
N PRO A 8 -18.83 -18.09 26.20
CA PRO A 8 -19.70 -17.07 26.78
C PRO A 8 -20.45 -16.25 25.71
N ASN A 9 -21.68 -15.84 26.02
CA ASN A 9 -22.53 -15.04 25.13
C ASN A 9 -21.99 -13.63 24.84
N THR A 10 -20.98 -13.18 25.60
CA THR A 10 -20.22 -11.95 25.33
C THR A 10 -19.48 -12.00 23.99
N HIS A 11 -19.25 -13.19 23.42
CA HIS A 11 -18.74 -13.33 22.06
C HIS A 11 -19.88 -13.35 21.03
N PRO A 12 -19.87 -12.50 19.98
CA PRO A 12 -20.95 -12.42 18.99
C PRO A 12 -21.26 -13.76 18.30
N HIS A 13 -20.24 -14.60 18.12
CA HIS A 13 -20.33 -15.89 17.44
C HIS A 13 -20.27 -17.12 18.38
N HIS A 14 -20.59 -16.96 19.66
CA HIS A 14 -20.41 -17.99 20.70
C HIS A 14 -20.95 -19.38 20.34
N LYS A 15 -22.16 -19.51 19.78
CA LYS A 15 -22.74 -20.83 19.41
C LYS A 15 -21.90 -21.56 18.36
N ARG A 16 -21.53 -20.87 17.28
CA ARG A 16 -20.78 -21.47 16.16
C ARG A 16 -19.34 -21.84 16.56
N LEU A 17 -18.72 -21.01 17.40
CA LEU A 17 -17.41 -21.32 17.98
C LEU A 17 -17.49 -22.51 18.94
N ALA A 18 -18.52 -22.57 19.78
CA ALA A 18 -18.77 -23.71 20.67
C ALA A 18 -18.91 -25.01 19.87
N ASP A 19 -19.67 -25.05 18.78
CA ASP A 19 -19.81 -26.25 17.95
C ASP A 19 -18.46 -26.69 17.34
N SER A 20 -17.67 -25.72 16.89
CA SER A 20 -16.35 -25.97 16.28
C SER A 20 -15.35 -26.52 17.30
N ILE A 21 -15.25 -25.89 18.47
CA ILE A 21 -14.32 -26.33 19.52
C ILE A 21 -14.75 -27.66 20.14
N ASN A 22 -16.05 -27.94 20.27
CA ASN A 22 -16.52 -29.24 20.75
C ASN A 22 -16.23 -30.37 19.74
N THR A 23 -16.31 -30.07 18.45
CA THR A 23 -15.87 -31.01 17.40
C THR A 23 -14.36 -31.28 17.50
N PHE A 24 -13.56 -30.27 17.84
CA PHE A 24 -12.12 -30.41 18.09
C PHE A 24 -11.85 -31.20 19.39
N ALA A 25 -12.56 -30.90 20.47
CA ALA A 25 -12.48 -31.58 21.77
C ALA A 25 -12.86 -33.07 21.69
N GLY A 26 -13.69 -33.46 20.73
CA GLY A 26 -13.98 -34.86 20.45
C GLY A 26 -12.79 -35.66 19.92
N LYS A 27 -11.72 -34.98 19.46
CA LYS A 27 -10.52 -35.59 18.87
C LYS A 27 -9.26 -35.40 19.70
N PHE A 28 -9.23 -34.40 20.58
CA PHE A 28 -8.04 -34.02 21.34
C PHE A 28 -8.37 -33.85 22.82
N TYR A 29 -7.43 -34.23 23.68
CA TYR A 29 -7.56 -34.02 25.13
C TYR A 29 -7.24 -32.56 25.46
N ILE A 30 -8.29 -31.78 25.76
CA ILE A 30 -8.18 -30.35 26.13
C ILE A 30 -8.15 -30.23 27.65
N LYS A 31 -7.12 -29.56 28.19
CA LYS A 31 -6.99 -29.25 29.63
C LYS A 31 -7.74 -27.99 29.99
N TYR A 32 -7.47 -26.91 29.25
CA TYR A 32 -8.03 -25.59 29.52
C TYR A 32 -8.41 -24.88 28.23
N VAL A 33 -9.41 -24.01 28.32
CA VAL A 33 -9.73 -23.04 27.26
C VAL A 33 -9.87 -21.66 27.88
N PHE A 34 -9.20 -20.69 27.28
CA PHE A 34 -9.28 -19.29 27.65
C PHE A 34 -9.90 -18.48 26.52
N LEU A 35 -10.74 -17.51 26.88
CA LEU A 35 -11.26 -16.50 25.98
C LEU A 35 -10.80 -15.13 26.50
N SER A 36 -9.89 -14.51 25.77
CA SER A 36 -9.37 -13.18 26.04
C SER A 36 -9.83 -12.20 24.96
N TYR A 37 -9.81 -10.91 25.27
CA TYR A 37 -10.09 -9.84 24.32
C TYR A 37 -9.02 -8.77 24.43
N LEU A 38 -8.26 -8.57 23.36
CA LEU A 38 -7.18 -7.59 23.31
C LEU A 38 -7.73 -6.30 22.71
N LYS A 39 -7.77 -5.22 23.50
CA LYS A 39 -8.44 -3.98 23.06
C LYS A 39 -7.62 -3.16 22.07
N SER A 40 -6.29 -3.27 22.10
CA SER A 40 -5.40 -2.59 21.15
C SER A 40 -5.65 -3.01 19.71
N CYS A 41 -5.89 -4.31 19.46
CA CYS A 41 -6.26 -4.81 18.13
C CYS A 41 -7.77 -5.10 17.94
N GLN A 42 -8.57 -4.89 18.98
CA GLN A 42 -10.02 -5.19 19.03
C GLN A 42 -10.37 -6.63 18.65
N LYS A 43 -9.51 -7.61 18.97
CA LYS A 43 -9.70 -9.02 18.61
C LYS A 43 -9.99 -9.91 19.81
N HIS A 44 -10.77 -10.97 19.57
CA HIS A 44 -10.95 -12.07 20.51
C HIS A 44 -9.90 -13.15 20.31
N PHE A 45 -9.30 -13.63 21.40
CA PHE A 45 -8.36 -14.74 21.39
C PHE A 45 -8.97 -15.94 22.11
N LEU A 46 -9.00 -17.08 21.43
CA LEU A 46 -9.39 -18.36 21.99
C LEU A 46 -8.14 -19.23 22.12
N ILE A 47 -7.65 -19.42 23.34
CA ILE A 47 -6.43 -20.16 23.62
C ILE A 47 -6.81 -21.52 24.17
N ILE A 48 -6.37 -22.58 23.51
CA ILE A 48 -6.71 -23.96 23.80
C ILE A 48 -5.43 -24.67 24.25
N HIS A 49 -5.40 -25.09 25.50
CA HIS A 49 -4.29 -25.87 26.05
C HIS A 49 -4.63 -27.36 25.96
N ILE A 50 -3.82 -28.14 25.24
CA ILE A 50 -3.99 -29.59 25.05
C ILE A 50 -2.92 -30.41 25.77
N ASN A 51 -3.29 -31.60 26.23
CA ASN A 51 -2.38 -32.56 26.87
C ASN A 51 -1.65 -33.46 25.86
N ASN A 52 -1.19 -32.88 24.75
CA ASN A 52 -0.40 -33.61 23.76
C ASN A 52 1.05 -33.09 23.81
N ILE A 53 2.01 -33.91 23.42
CA ILE A 53 3.40 -33.49 23.24
C ILE A 53 3.65 -33.51 21.74
N ASN A 54 3.96 -32.35 21.15
CA ASN A 54 4.15 -32.13 19.71
C ASN A 54 2.86 -32.25 18.88
N LEU A 55 2.09 -31.17 18.84
CA LEU A 55 0.96 -31.08 17.92
C LEU A 55 1.41 -30.98 16.44
N PRO A 56 0.89 -31.81 15.53
CA PRO A 56 1.15 -31.65 14.10
C PRO A 56 0.76 -30.27 13.55
N GLU A 57 1.62 -29.70 12.71
CA GLU A 57 1.42 -28.38 12.09
C GLU A 57 0.12 -28.30 11.25
N GLU A 58 -0.36 -29.42 10.70
CA GLU A 58 -1.62 -29.43 9.93
C GLU A 58 -2.83 -29.04 10.79
N ILE A 59 -2.78 -29.32 12.09
CA ILE A 59 -3.87 -28.99 13.02
C ILE A 59 -3.92 -27.49 13.24
N ARG A 60 -2.77 -26.84 13.41
CA ARG A 60 -2.64 -25.38 13.52
C ARG A 60 -3.07 -24.65 12.23
N LYS A 61 -3.00 -25.33 11.08
CA LYS A 61 -3.42 -24.80 9.76
C LYS A 61 -4.83 -25.22 9.33
N SER A 62 -5.58 -25.87 10.21
CA SER A 62 -6.89 -26.43 9.90
C SER A 62 -7.92 -25.39 9.43
N LYS A 63 -8.87 -25.84 8.59
CA LYS A 63 -9.86 -24.95 7.95
C LYS A 63 -10.71 -24.17 8.95
N TRP A 64 -11.00 -24.75 10.12
CA TRP A 64 -11.86 -24.11 11.12
C TRP A 64 -11.16 -22.95 11.84
N ILE A 65 -9.84 -23.03 12.07
CA ILE A 65 -9.04 -21.91 12.60
C ILE A 65 -9.07 -20.72 11.62
N LYS A 66 -8.83 -20.99 10.33
CA LYS A 66 -8.92 -19.96 9.28
C LYS A 66 -10.33 -19.36 9.18
N LYS A 67 -11.37 -20.18 9.37
CA LYS A 67 -12.77 -19.75 9.38
C LYS A 67 -13.06 -18.86 10.59
N ALA A 68 -12.54 -19.20 11.76
CA ALA A 68 -12.73 -18.42 12.97
C ALA A 68 -12.18 -17.00 12.83
N LEU A 69 -10.97 -16.87 12.29
CA LEU A 69 -10.41 -15.55 12.01
C LEU A 69 -11.26 -14.78 10.98
N LYS A 70 -11.53 -15.38 9.81
CA LYS A 70 -12.19 -14.67 8.70
C LYS A 70 -13.66 -14.35 8.92
N GLN A 71 -14.39 -15.19 9.67
CA GLN A 71 -15.85 -15.07 9.80
C GLN A 71 -16.29 -14.64 11.19
N PHE A 72 -15.49 -14.89 12.22
CA PHE A 72 -15.86 -14.67 13.61
C PHE A 72 -14.97 -13.66 14.33
N ASP A 73 -13.95 -13.13 13.63
CA ASP A 73 -12.95 -12.21 14.16
C ASP A 73 -12.22 -12.72 15.42
N THR A 74 -11.97 -14.04 15.44
CA THR A 74 -11.36 -14.73 16.57
C THR A 74 -10.05 -15.41 16.15
N HIS A 75 -8.95 -15.06 16.82
CA HIS A 75 -7.70 -15.78 16.70
C HIS A 75 -7.72 -17.02 17.59
N ILE A 76 -7.30 -18.15 17.05
CA ILE A 76 -7.26 -19.42 17.78
C ILE A 76 -5.82 -19.85 17.96
N PHE A 77 -5.41 -19.99 19.21
CA PHE A 77 -4.11 -20.50 19.60
C PHE A 77 -4.28 -21.89 20.18
N ILE A 78 -3.56 -22.87 19.65
CA ILE A 78 -3.52 -24.22 20.21
C ILE A 78 -2.11 -24.43 20.76
N MET A 79 -2.02 -24.54 22.07
CA MET A 79 -0.78 -24.69 22.80
C MET A 79 -0.71 -26.10 23.38
N ASP A 80 0.40 -26.78 23.09
CA ASP A 80 0.75 -28.01 23.76
C ASP A 80 1.60 -27.73 25.02
N GLU A 81 1.92 -28.77 25.78
CA GLU A 81 2.68 -28.63 27.04
C GLU A 81 4.05 -27.97 26.82
N LEU A 82 4.71 -28.29 25.71
CA LEU A 82 6.01 -27.72 25.37
C LEU A 82 5.88 -26.21 25.07
N ASN A 83 4.85 -25.81 24.33
CA ASN A 83 4.58 -24.40 24.06
C ASN A 83 4.37 -23.61 25.37
N VAL A 84 3.56 -24.16 26.28
CA VAL A 84 3.26 -23.49 27.56
C VAL A 84 4.53 -23.39 28.42
N GLU A 85 5.30 -24.48 28.53
CA GLU A 85 6.53 -24.48 29.30
C GLU A 85 7.56 -23.49 28.73
N LEU A 86 7.73 -23.47 27.41
CA LEU A 86 8.62 -22.55 26.71
C LEU A 86 8.20 -21.10 26.93
N SER A 87 6.92 -20.78 26.78
CA SER A 87 6.40 -19.41 26.97
C SER A 87 6.65 -18.91 28.40
N LEU A 88 6.41 -19.77 29.40
CA LEU A 88 6.67 -19.44 30.81
C LEU A 88 8.16 -19.34 31.14
N LYS A 89 9.01 -20.15 30.48
CA LYS A 89 10.47 -20.07 30.65
C LYS A 89 11.04 -18.81 30.03
N GLN A 90 10.58 -18.43 28.84
CA GLN A 90 10.95 -17.20 28.14
C GLN A 90 10.51 -15.95 28.90
N GLY A 91 9.40 -16.02 29.67
CA GLY A 91 8.93 -14.90 30.49
C GLY A 91 8.31 -13.77 29.68
N SER A 92 7.64 -14.09 28.56
CA SER A 92 7.01 -13.12 27.64
C SER A 92 5.81 -12.36 28.21
N LEU A 93 5.27 -12.82 29.34
CA LEU A 93 3.99 -12.39 29.91
C LEU A 93 2.77 -12.66 29.01
N PHE A 94 2.90 -13.37 27.88
CA PHE A 94 1.76 -13.71 27.03
C PHE A 94 0.73 -14.55 27.81
N MET A 95 1.19 -15.61 28.48
CA MET A 95 0.34 -16.48 29.29
C MET A 95 -0.32 -15.72 30.44
N ASP A 96 0.43 -14.86 31.14
CA ASP A 96 -0.10 -14.07 32.26
C ASP A 96 -1.23 -13.11 31.80
N ARG A 97 -1.13 -12.58 30.58
CA ARG A 97 -2.14 -11.67 30.02
C ARG A 97 -3.42 -12.37 29.57
N HIS A 98 -3.28 -13.48 28.87
CA HIS A 98 -4.42 -14.07 28.15
C HIS A 98 -4.92 -15.38 28.75
N CYS A 99 -4.15 -16.00 29.64
CA CYS A 99 -4.48 -17.25 30.29
C CYS A 99 -4.45 -17.03 31.80
N ASN A 100 -5.52 -16.46 32.34
CA ASN A 100 -5.71 -16.23 33.77
C ASN A 100 -7.15 -16.56 34.18
N ALA A 101 -7.43 -16.52 35.48
CA ALA A 101 -8.73 -16.93 36.03
C ALA A 101 -9.93 -16.18 35.43
N SER A 102 -9.79 -14.90 35.03
CA SER A 102 -10.90 -14.13 34.46
C SER A 102 -11.17 -14.47 32.99
N THR A 103 -10.19 -15.05 32.30
CA THR A 103 -10.30 -15.50 30.89
C THR A 103 -10.60 -16.99 30.76
N LEU A 104 -10.48 -17.78 31.83
CA LEU A 104 -10.73 -19.21 31.83
C LEU A 104 -12.22 -19.50 31.63
N ILE A 105 -12.55 -20.23 30.56
CA ILE A 105 -13.94 -20.60 30.22
C ILE A 105 -14.18 -22.11 30.26
N TYR A 106 -13.11 -22.90 30.32
CA TYR A 106 -13.19 -24.35 30.46
C TYR A 106 -11.96 -24.88 31.19
N GLU A 107 -12.22 -25.77 32.14
CA GLU A 107 -11.23 -26.52 32.90
C GLU A 107 -11.71 -27.96 33.01
N LYS A 108 -10.79 -28.91 32.83
CA LYS A 108 -11.09 -30.34 33.00
C LYS A 108 -11.06 -30.70 34.49
N GLU A 109 -12.04 -31.49 34.96
CA GLU A 109 -12.23 -31.84 36.39
C GLU A 109 -10.98 -32.39 37.12
N GLU A 110 -10.01 -32.96 36.40
CA GLU A 110 -8.77 -33.55 36.97
C GLU A 110 -7.60 -32.55 37.03
N HIS A 111 -7.76 -31.33 36.54
CA HIS A 111 -6.69 -30.37 36.37
C HIS A 111 -7.04 -29.07 37.07
N GLN A 112 -6.30 -28.70 38.13
CA GLN A 112 -6.44 -27.39 38.77
C GLN A 112 -5.52 -26.38 38.09
N PHE A 113 -6.12 -25.32 37.56
CA PHE A 113 -5.43 -24.24 36.90
C PHE A 113 -4.48 -23.52 37.85
N THR A 114 -3.18 -23.71 37.63
CA THR A 114 -2.11 -23.09 38.42
C THR A 114 -1.07 -22.53 37.46
N TYR A 115 -1.07 -21.21 37.25
CA TYR A 115 0.08 -20.54 36.63
C TYR A 115 1.08 -20.06 37.68
N PRO A 116 2.35 -19.86 37.28
CA PRO A 116 3.40 -19.42 38.17
C PRO A 116 3.09 -18.09 38.87
N GLU A 117 3.71 -17.92 40.03
CA GLU A 117 3.66 -16.69 40.79
C GLU A 117 4.13 -15.48 39.94
N LEU A 118 3.28 -14.46 39.85
CA LEU A 118 3.50 -13.29 39.00
C LEU A 118 4.83 -12.57 39.30
N SER A 119 5.29 -12.60 40.55
CA SER A 119 6.59 -12.04 40.96
C SER A 119 7.77 -12.72 40.24
N LYS A 120 7.71 -14.05 40.05
CA LYS A 120 8.72 -14.83 39.32
C LYS A 120 8.64 -14.54 37.83
N GLN A 121 7.44 -14.38 37.27
CA GLN A 121 7.27 -14.02 35.87
C GLN A 121 7.79 -12.63 35.55
N PHE A 122 7.59 -11.63 36.42
CA PHE A 122 8.21 -10.31 36.22
C PHE A 122 9.74 -10.31 36.28
N LYS A 123 10.36 -11.23 37.05
CA LYS A 123 11.83 -11.40 37.03
C LYS A 123 12.29 -11.97 35.69
N ARG A 124 11.62 -12.99 35.17
CA ARG A 124 11.92 -13.57 33.84
C ARG A 124 11.68 -12.57 32.72
N PHE A 125 10.59 -11.81 32.77
CA PHE A 125 10.32 -10.74 31.81
C PHE A 125 11.39 -9.66 31.79
N ARG A 126 12.00 -9.36 32.95
CA ARG A 126 13.15 -8.44 33.01
C ARG A 126 14.34 -9.03 32.26
N GLN A 127 14.68 -10.30 32.50
CA GLN A 127 15.77 -10.99 31.80
C GLN A 127 15.51 -11.03 30.29
N PHE A 128 14.29 -11.39 29.87
CA PHE A 128 13.88 -11.39 28.47
C PHE A 128 14.07 -10.03 27.81
N ARG A 129 13.74 -8.94 28.52
CA ARG A 129 13.95 -7.57 28.04
C ARG A 129 15.44 -7.17 28.04
N GLU A 130 16.21 -7.62 29.01
CA GLU A 130 17.68 -7.41 29.05
C GLU A 130 18.37 -8.12 27.88
N ASP A 131 17.98 -9.36 27.58
CA ASP A 131 18.47 -10.13 26.43
C ASP A 131 18.15 -9.42 25.11
N TYR A 132 16.94 -8.85 24.98
CA TYR A 132 16.57 -8.01 23.84
C TYR A 132 17.55 -6.85 23.63
N TYR A 133 17.78 -6.04 24.68
CA TYR A 133 18.64 -4.87 24.59
C TYR A 133 20.11 -5.23 24.37
N ARG A 134 20.58 -6.32 24.98
CA ARG A 134 21.96 -6.78 24.81
C ARG A 134 22.24 -7.15 23.36
N THR A 135 21.41 -8.01 22.76
CA THR A 135 21.59 -8.42 21.35
C THR A 135 21.46 -7.24 20.40
N ARG A 136 20.51 -6.34 20.66
CA ARG A 136 20.35 -5.12 19.88
C ARG A 136 21.61 -4.23 19.93
N SER A 137 22.11 -3.93 21.13
CA SER A 137 23.29 -3.08 21.30
C SER A 137 24.50 -3.66 20.57
N LEU A 138 24.68 -4.98 20.60
CA LEU A 138 25.75 -5.64 19.84
C LEU A 138 25.59 -5.46 18.33
N LEU A 139 24.37 -5.62 17.80
CA LEU A 139 24.10 -5.42 16.37
C LEU A 139 24.28 -3.96 15.96
N GLU A 140 23.86 -3.00 16.79
CA GLU A 140 24.07 -1.56 16.54
C GLU A 140 25.56 -1.22 16.46
N ASP A 141 26.36 -1.72 17.41
CA ASP A 141 27.81 -1.51 17.41
C ASP A 141 28.47 -2.09 16.15
N GLU A 142 28.02 -3.26 15.67
CA GLU A 142 28.51 -3.85 14.41
C GLU A 142 28.05 -3.05 13.18
N ILE A 143 26.82 -2.53 13.19
CA ILE A 143 26.30 -1.69 12.11
C ILE A 143 27.16 -0.42 11.99
N ASP A 144 27.50 0.19 13.12
CA ASP A 144 28.31 1.40 13.13
C ASP A 144 29.75 1.13 12.66
N ARG A 145 30.37 0.01 13.09
CA ARG A 145 31.64 -0.46 12.53
C ARG A 145 31.56 -0.70 11.02
N ALA A 146 30.48 -1.30 10.53
CA ALA A 146 30.30 -1.55 9.10
C ALA A 146 30.11 -0.25 8.30
N LYS A 147 29.44 0.76 8.88
CA LYS A 147 29.33 2.11 8.30
C LYS A 147 30.69 2.81 8.21
N GLU A 148 31.53 2.72 9.25
CA GLU A 148 32.88 3.30 9.26
C GLU A 148 33.77 2.72 8.15
N ASN A 149 33.56 1.45 7.79
CA ASN A 149 34.29 0.75 6.74
C ASN A 149 33.60 0.80 5.36
N ASP A 150 32.51 1.56 5.22
CA ASP A 150 31.67 1.64 4.02
C ASP A 150 31.22 0.26 3.45
N ALA A 151 31.01 -0.70 4.33
CA ALA A 151 30.70 -2.09 3.98
C ALA A 151 29.18 -2.28 3.81
N LEU A 152 28.60 -1.73 2.74
CA LEU A 152 27.14 -1.69 2.55
C LEU A 152 26.45 -3.07 2.60
N SER A 153 27.04 -4.11 1.98
CA SER A 153 26.50 -5.48 2.06
C SER A 153 26.41 -5.97 3.51
N MET A 154 27.47 -5.75 4.30
CA MET A 154 27.49 -6.10 5.73
C MET A 154 26.45 -5.31 6.53
N ILE A 155 26.29 -4.01 6.26
CA ILE A 155 25.26 -3.17 6.89
C ILE A 155 23.86 -3.78 6.65
N TYR A 156 23.58 -4.25 5.43
CA TYR A 156 22.26 -4.81 5.08
C TYR A 156 22.02 -6.17 5.74
N HIS A 157 23.03 -7.03 5.84
CA HIS A 157 22.93 -8.28 6.61
C HIS A 157 22.66 -8.02 8.09
N LEU A 158 23.34 -7.04 8.68
CA LEU A 158 23.16 -6.70 10.09
C LEU A 158 21.78 -6.10 10.36
N TYR A 159 21.27 -5.21 9.48
CA TYR A 159 19.88 -4.74 9.57
C TYR A 159 18.88 -5.88 9.39
N LEU A 160 19.14 -6.84 8.51
CA LEU A 160 18.27 -8.00 8.37
C LEU A 160 18.20 -8.80 9.68
N SER A 161 19.34 -9.06 10.32
CA SER A 161 19.39 -9.69 11.65
C SER A 161 18.66 -8.86 12.71
N LEU A 162 18.78 -7.54 12.66
CA LEU A 162 18.10 -6.64 13.59
C LEU A 162 16.58 -6.67 13.42
N PHE A 163 16.08 -6.68 12.19
CA PHE A 163 14.65 -6.86 11.91
C PHE A 163 14.16 -8.23 12.35
N GLU A 164 14.91 -9.31 12.09
CA GLU A 164 14.56 -10.64 12.54
C GLU A 164 14.48 -10.73 14.07
N HIS A 165 15.38 -10.05 14.77
CA HIS A 165 15.39 -9.90 16.23
C HIS A 165 14.15 -9.15 16.73
N TYR A 166 13.80 -8.03 16.10
CA TYR A 166 12.61 -7.26 16.46
C TYR A 166 11.33 -8.07 16.26
N ILE A 167 11.18 -8.70 15.10
CA ILE A 167 10.03 -9.54 14.78
C ILE A 167 9.97 -10.76 15.70
N TYR A 168 11.09 -11.37 16.07
CA TYR A 168 11.13 -12.46 17.05
C TYR A 168 10.52 -12.04 18.40
N HIS A 169 10.91 -10.87 18.92
CA HIS A 169 10.37 -10.39 20.19
C HIS A 169 8.89 -9.98 20.08
N LEU A 170 8.47 -9.37 18.97
CA LEU A 170 7.05 -9.07 18.73
C LEU A 170 6.19 -10.31 18.60
N GLU A 171 6.66 -11.36 17.93
CA GLU A 171 5.96 -12.65 17.86
C GLU A 171 5.77 -13.25 19.25
N ILE A 172 6.84 -13.32 20.05
CA ILE A 172 6.76 -13.85 21.42
C ILE A 172 5.82 -13.02 22.30
N LEU A 173 5.89 -11.69 22.20
CA LEU A 173 5.02 -10.80 22.95
C LEU A 173 3.57 -10.95 22.48
N CYS A 174 3.26 -10.84 21.19
CA CYS A 174 1.87 -10.78 20.72
C CYS A 174 1.20 -12.16 20.56
N LEU A 175 1.97 -13.21 20.30
CA LEU A 175 1.47 -14.54 19.91
C LEU A 175 1.86 -15.64 20.90
N GLY A 176 2.79 -15.36 21.82
CA GLY A 176 3.29 -16.33 22.80
C GLY A 176 4.21 -17.40 22.21
N ASP A 177 4.54 -17.30 20.92
CA ASP A 177 5.37 -18.22 20.15
C ASP A 177 6.08 -17.47 19.01
N TYR A 178 7.09 -18.07 18.37
CA TYR A 178 7.85 -17.48 17.26
C TYR A 178 7.90 -18.42 16.04
N PHE A 179 7.99 -17.85 14.84
CA PHE A 179 7.85 -18.61 13.60
C PHE A 179 9.17 -18.72 12.81
N ALA A 180 10.11 -19.51 13.33
CA ALA A 180 11.46 -19.64 12.76
C ALA A 180 11.51 -20.09 11.27
N LYS A 181 10.52 -20.86 10.80
CA LYS A 181 10.53 -21.46 9.47
C LYS A 181 9.98 -20.55 8.35
N GLY A 182 9.42 -19.39 8.70
CA GLY A 182 8.84 -18.46 7.73
C GLY A 182 9.83 -17.39 7.30
N SER A 183 9.62 -16.82 6.11
CA SER A 183 10.39 -15.64 5.69
C SER A 183 10.06 -14.45 6.60
N LEU A 184 10.96 -13.47 6.69
CA LEU A 184 10.73 -12.26 7.47
C LEU A 184 9.43 -11.53 7.05
N SER A 185 9.13 -11.49 5.75
CA SER A 185 7.87 -10.92 5.24
C SER A 185 6.63 -11.70 5.72
N GLU A 186 6.67 -13.03 5.70
CA GLU A 186 5.56 -13.85 6.23
C GLU A 186 5.35 -13.64 7.73
N ARG A 187 6.44 -13.49 8.48
CA ARG A 187 6.41 -13.23 9.93
C ARG A 187 5.81 -11.85 10.23
N ILE A 188 6.22 -10.82 9.50
CA ILE A 188 5.62 -9.47 9.60
C ILE A 188 4.13 -9.50 9.25
N LEU A 189 3.74 -10.17 8.16
CA LEU A 189 2.33 -10.29 7.75
C LEU A 189 1.44 -10.93 8.81
N ARG A 190 1.96 -11.89 9.58
CA ARG A 190 1.23 -12.49 10.71
C ARG A 190 1.00 -11.49 11.83
N LEU A 191 1.96 -10.59 12.07
CA LEU A 191 1.88 -9.58 13.12
C LEU A 191 0.99 -8.39 12.74
N GLU A 192 0.74 -8.13 11.46
CA GLU A 192 -0.09 -7.00 10.98
C GLU A 192 -1.52 -6.95 11.56
N ASP A 193 -2.08 -8.09 11.97
CA ASP A 193 -3.40 -8.16 12.60
C ASP A 193 -3.37 -7.83 14.10
N PHE A 194 -2.20 -7.93 14.73
CA PHE A 194 -1.97 -7.71 16.15
C PHE A 194 -1.34 -6.35 16.43
N ILE A 195 -0.51 -5.88 15.49
CA ILE A 195 0.16 -4.58 15.52
C ILE A 195 -0.11 -3.88 14.19
N PRO A 196 -1.30 -3.27 14.03
CA PRO A 196 -1.71 -2.66 12.77
C PRO A 196 -0.77 -1.57 12.27
N GLU A 197 -0.01 -0.92 13.16
CA GLU A 197 1.02 0.08 12.86
C GLU A 197 2.09 -0.46 11.89
N LEU A 198 2.34 -1.78 11.87
CA LEU A 198 3.24 -2.42 10.90
C LEU A 198 2.81 -2.16 9.44
N LYS A 199 1.50 -2.04 9.18
CA LYS A 199 0.95 -1.73 7.85
C LYS A 199 1.36 -0.33 7.36
N ALA A 200 1.65 0.57 8.29
CA ALA A 200 2.06 1.96 8.04
C ALA A 200 3.57 2.17 8.24
N LEU A 201 4.33 1.08 8.37
CA LEU A 201 5.79 1.11 8.57
C LEU A 201 6.50 0.74 7.26
N MET A 202 6.00 -0.27 6.54
CA MET A 202 6.61 -0.78 5.32
C MET A 202 5.62 -0.85 4.16
N LEU A 203 6.06 -0.40 2.98
CA LEU A 203 5.32 -0.58 1.74
C LEU A 203 5.38 -2.04 1.25
N LYS A 204 4.21 -2.61 0.99
CA LYS A 204 4.07 -3.90 0.30
C LYS A 204 4.44 -3.78 -1.17
N LYS A 205 5.28 -4.69 -1.65
CA LYS A 205 5.58 -4.88 -3.08
C LYS A 205 4.56 -5.83 -3.71
N THR A 206 4.32 -6.95 -3.06
CA THR A 206 3.24 -7.89 -3.41
C THR A 206 2.36 -8.17 -2.20
N GLU A 207 1.36 -9.04 -2.33
CA GLU A 207 0.55 -9.46 -1.17
C GLU A 207 1.41 -10.12 -0.05
N ASN A 208 2.57 -10.67 -0.41
CA ASN A 208 3.41 -11.48 0.48
C ASN A 208 4.84 -10.92 0.71
N SER A 209 5.15 -9.72 0.22
CA SER A 209 6.51 -9.15 0.29
C SER A 209 6.52 -7.64 0.46
N TYR A 210 7.63 -7.10 0.94
CA TYR A 210 7.82 -5.67 1.22
C TYR A 210 9.11 -5.16 0.55
N PHE A 211 9.08 -3.93 0.05
CA PHE A 211 10.23 -3.33 -0.63
C PHE A 211 11.48 -3.27 0.26
N ILE A 212 11.33 -2.90 1.54
CA ILE A 212 12.45 -2.84 2.49
C ILE A 212 13.08 -4.21 2.73
N ILE A 213 12.25 -5.25 2.83
CA ILE A 213 12.75 -6.61 3.06
C ILE A 213 13.44 -7.14 1.80
N ASP A 214 12.93 -6.83 0.61
CA ASP A 214 13.59 -7.14 -0.66
C ASP A 214 14.93 -6.37 -0.79
N ALA A 215 14.99 -5.11 -0.35
CA ALA A 215 16.22 -4.32 -0.35
C ALA A 215 17.27 -4.91 0.60
N LEU A 216 16.89 -5.30 1.81
CA LEU A 216 17.80 -5.99 2.74
C LEU A 216 18.31 -7.32 2.19
N ASN A 217 17.43 -8.12 1.56
CA ASN A 217 17.84 -9.38 0.96
C ASN A 217 18.72 -9.23 -0.29
N SER A 218 18.79 -8.04 -0.90
CA SER A 218 19.70 -7.80 -2.03
C SER A 218 21.18 -8.01 -1.67
N ALA A 219 21.56 -7.89 -0.39
CA ALA A 219 22.90 -8.21 0.08
C ALA A 219 23.26 -9.70 -0.09
N LYS A 220 22.29 -10.60 0.12
CA LYS A 220 22.49 -12.04 -0.13
C LYS A 220 22.71 -12.33 -1.61
N GLU A 221 22.00 -11.61 -2.48
CA GLU A 221 22.15 -11.75 -3.94
C GLU A 221 23.50 -11.20 -4.40
N ALA A 222 23.88 -10.01 -3.92
CA ALA A 222 25.17 -9.40 -4.22
C ALA A 222 26.35 -10.28 -3.80
N ASP A 223 26.30 -10.89 -2.61
CA ASP A 223 27.37 -11.79 -2.14
C ASP A 223 27.41 -13.10 -2.93
N LYS A 224 26.25 -13.65 -3.29
CA LYS A 224 26.14 -14.91 -4.04
C LYS A 224 26.67 -14.76 -5.46
N GLU A 225 26.30 -13.68 -6.14
CA GLU A 225 26.71 -13.40 -7.52
C GLU A 225 28.05 -12.64 -7.58
N GLN A 226 28.61 -12.25 -6.42
CA GLN A 226 29.83 -11.43 -6.29
C GLN A 226 29.75 -10.11 -7.06
N GLU A 227 28.54 -9.56 -7.16
CA GLU A 227 28.25 -8.37 -7.94
C GLU A 227 27.57 -7.31 -7.05
N PRO A 228 28.29 -6.25 -6.66
CA PRO A 228 27.74 -5.18 -5.81
C PRO A 228 26.56 -4.42 -6.45
N SER A 229 26.37 -4.50 -7.77
CA SER A 229 25.28 -3.81 -8.49
C SER A 229 23.89 -4.29 -8.06
N TYR A 230 23.78 -5.48 -7.47
CA TYR A 230 22.54 -5.98 -6.89
C TYR A 230 22.12 -5.20 -5.63
N LEU A 231 23.05 -4.54 -4.92
CA LEU A 231 22.74 -3.80 -3.71
C LEU A 231 21.85 -2.60 -4.00
N LYS A 232 20.71 -2.56 -3.32
CA LYS A 232 19.74 -1.46 -3.45
C LYS A 232 20.06 -0.30 -2.53
N GLU A 233 21.11 0.46 -2.84
CA GLU A 233 21.57 1.60 -2.04
C GLU A 233 20.49 2.68 -1.85
N GLU A 234 19.57 2.81 -2.80
CA GLU A 234 18.48 3.80 -2.76
C GLU A 234 17.55 3.64 -1.55
N PHE A 235 17.51 2.45 -0.93
CA PHE A 235 16.72 2.18 0.27
C PHE A 235 17.47 2.42 1.58
N LYS A 236 18.74 2.83 1.57
CA LYS A 236 19.59 2.98 2.77
C LYS A 236 18.93 3.81 3.88
N ASP A 237 18.40 4.98 3.54
CA ASP A 237 17.71 5.86 4.53
C ASP A 237 16.39 5.29 4.99
N ALA A 238 15.64 4.70 4.06
CA ALA A 238 14.35 4.11 4.36
C ALA A 238 14.49 2.90 5.29
N ILE A 239 15.53 2.09 5.12
CA ILE A 239 15.88 0.98 6.02
C ILE A 239 16.15 1.53 7.43
N PHE A 240 16.99 2.56 7.55
CA PHE A 240 17.30 3.17 8.85
C PHE A 240 16.05 3.74 9.56
N GLN A 241 15.22 4.51 8.84
CA GLN A 241 13.97 5.05 9.41
C GLN A 241 12.96 3.95 9.77
N THR A 242 12.89 2.89 8.96
CA THR A 242 12.05 1.72 9.22
C THR A 242 12.51 1.00 10.48
N GLU A 243 13.83 0.83 10.65
CA GLU A 243 14.45 0.22 11.82
C GLU A 243 14.08 0.98 13.10
N GLU A 244 14.31 2.30 13.14
CA GLU A 244 14.04 3.13 14.31
C GLU A 244 12.55 3.06 14.73
N ARG A 245 11.65 3.09 13.75
CA ARG A 245 10.21 2.95 14.00
C ARG A 245 9.84 1.55 14.50
N LEU A 246 10.45 0.50 13.95
CA LEU A 246 10.19 -0.88 14.36
C LEU A 246 10.71 -1.13 15.78
N GLN A 247 11.85 -0.55 16.12
CA GLN A 247 12.39 -0.55 17.48
C GLN A 247 11.43 0.10 18.49
N ASN A 248 10.87 1.26 18.14
CA ASN A 248 9.88 1.93 19.00
C ASN A 248 8.63 1.06 19.21
N LEU A 249 8.18 0.38 18.16
CA LEU A 249 7.08 -0.58 18.24
C LEU A 249 7.36 -1.71 19.25
N VAL A 250 8.57 -2.27 19.23
CA VAL A 250 8.98 -3.31 20.19
C VAL A 250 8.98 -2.76 21.61
N TRP A 251 9.52 -1.55 21.81
CA TRP A 251 9.53 -0.88 23.10
C TRP A 251 8.12 -0.67 23.67
N GLU A 252 7.22 -0.14 22.83
CA GLU A 252 5.82 0.09 23.20
C GLU A 252 5.12 -1.21 23.56
N THR A 253 5.34 -2.27 22.79
CA THR A 253 4.79 -3.60 23.04
C THR A 253 5.27 -4.18 24.37
N PHE A 254 6.56 -4.04 24.71
CA PHE A 254 7.07 -4.43 26.04
C PHE A 254 6.39 -3.65 27.17
N ALA A 255 6.22 -2.34 26.98
CA ALA A 255 5.60 -1.47 27.98
C ALA A 255 4.11 -1.79 28.16
N GLU A 256 3.39 -2.08 27.07
CA GLU A 256 1.99 -2.51 27.07
C GLU A 256 1.83 -3.87 27.75
N ALA A 257 2.61 -4.89 27.35
CA ALA A 257 2.54 -6.23 27.93
C ALA A 257 2.67 -6.21 29.46
N LYS A 258 3.65 -5.45 29.98
CA LYS A 258 3.83 -5.27 31.43
C LYS A 258 2.68 -4.52 32.09
N ARG A 259 2.08 -3.55 31.40
CA ARG A 259 1.01 -2.68 31.93
C ARG A 259 -0.31 -3.43 32.05
N GLU A 260 -0.67 -4.23 31.04
CA GLU A 260 -1.90 -5.02 31.02
C GLU A 260 -1.94 -6.05 32.16
N VAL A 261 -0.81 -6.71 32.43
CA VAL A 261 -0.70 -7.63 33.58
C VAL A 261 -0.83 -6.89 34.92
N LYS A 262 -0.45 -5.60 34.98
CA LYS A 262 -0.48 -4.79 36.21
C LYS A 262 -1.79 -4.07 36.47
N ARG A 263 -2.61 -3.78 35.46
CA ARG A 263 -3.82 -2.94 35.58
C ARG A 263 -4.98 -3.56 34.81
N SER A 264 -6.03 -3.93 35.55
CA SER A 264 -7.26 -4.53 35.01
C SER A 264 -8.26 -3.54 34.43
N GLU A 265 -8.03 -2.22 34.52
CA GLU A 265 -8.99 -1.19 34.08
C GLU A 265 -8.36 -0.18 33.12
N GLN A 266 -9.12 0.15 32.08
CA GLN A 266 -8.66 0.88 30.91
C GLN A 266 -9.16 2.32 30.83
N LYS A 267 -8.34 3.16 30.18
CA LYS A 267 -8.67 4.50 29.73
C LYS A 267 -9.61 4.46 28.52
N LEU A 268 -10.63 5.33 28.57
CA LEU A 268 -11.47 5.71 27.44
C LEU A 268 -10.65 6.56 26.46
N VAL A 269 -10.64 6.16 25.18
CA VAL A 269 -10.12 6.97 24.08
C VAL A 269 -11.25 7.87 23.60
N LEU A 270 -11.03 9.19 23.67
CA LEU A 270 -11.91 10.20 23.10
C LEU A 270 -11.77 10.19 21.58
N ILE A 271 -12.90 10.10 20.87
CA ILE A 271 -12.97 10.23 19.42
C ILE A 271 -13.03 11.73 19.11
N GLU A 272 -11.99 12.26 18.49
CA GLU A 272 -12.01 13.62 17.95
C GLU A 272 -12.90 13.67 16.71
N ASN A 273 -13.86 14.61 16.74
CA ASN A 273 -14.68 14.95 15.59
C ASN A 273 -13.81 15.64 14.53
N LYS A 274 -13.46 14.91 13.46
CA LYS A 274 -12.85 15.53 12.27
C LYS A 274 -13.84 16.48 11.61
N ALA A 275 -13.36 17.68 11.28
CA ALA A 275 -14.08 18.61 10.42
C ALA A 275 -14.38 17.94 9.07
N VAL A 276 -15.61 18.09 8.58
CA VAL A 276 -16.07 17.52 7.31
C VAL A 276 -15.42 18.28 6.16
N SER A 277 -14.76 17.56 5.25
CA SER A 277 -14.07 18.13 4.08
C SER A 277 -15.09 18.74 3.10
N PRO A 278 -14.82 19.90 2.47
CA PRO A 278 -15.71 20.46 1.43
C PRO A 278 -15.84 19.54 0.20
N TYR A 279 -14.93 18.57 0.04
CA TYR A 279 -14.92 17.60 -1.06
C TYR A 279 -15.58 16.26 -0.68
N GLU A 280 -16.25 16.17 0.47
CA GLU A 280 -16.89 14.94 0.97
C GLU A 280 -17.79 14.22 -0.06
N PRO A 281 -18.59 14.91 -0.91
CA PRO A 281 -19.38 14.23 -1.94
C PRO A 281 -18.51 13.44 -2.92
N VAL A 282 -17.39 14.03 -3.36
CA VAL A 282 -16.46 13.38 -4.30
C VAL A 282 -15.75 12.21 -3.61
N ILE A 283 -15.27 12.42 -2.38
CA ILE A 283 -14.60 11.38 -1.57
C ILE A 283 -15.54 10.18 -1.39
N THR A 284 -16.80 10.43 -1.00
CA THR A 284 -17.81 9.38 -0.81
C THR A 284 -18.08 8.59 -2.10
N ILE A 285 -18.24 9.29 -3.23
CA ILE A 285 -18.46 8.65 -4.54
C ILE A 285 -17.30 7.72 -4.90
N LEU A 286 -16.06 8.19 -4.72
CA LEU A 286 -14.85 7.47 -5.09
C LEU A 286 -14.62 6.26 -4.18
N THR A 287 -14.66 6.46 -2.86
CA THR A 287 -14.35 5.43 -1.85
C THR A 287 -15.41 4.33 -1.78
N LYS A 288 -16.67 4.62 -2.14
CA LYS A 288 -17.74 3.62 -2.18
C LYS A 288 -17.55 2.56 -3.27
N ARG A 289 -16.91 2.90 -4.38
CA ARG A 289 -16.77 2.01 -5.55
C ARG A 289 -15.36 1.48 -5.77
N PHE A 290 -14.36 2.25 -5.37
CA PHE A 290 -12.96 1.92 -5.62
C PHE A 290 -12.22 1.69 -4.31
N ARG A 291 -11.29 0.73 -4.31
CA ARG A 291 -10.40 0.46 -3.17
C ARG A 291 -9.27 1.49 -3.13
N ILE A 292 -9.63 2.70 -2.74
CA ILE A 292 -8.73 3.85 -2.61
C ILE A 292 -8.21 3.91 -1.18
N LYS A 293 -6.89 4.02 -1.05
CA LYS A 293 -6.21 4.22 0.23
C LYS A 293 -6.12 5.71 0.56
N GLU A 294 -5.67 6.52 -0.40
CA GLU A 294 -5.44 7.95 -0.23
C GLU A 294 -5.86 8.73 -1.47
N ILE A 295 -6.31 9.98 -1.25
CA ILE A 295 -6.64 10.93 -2.31
C ILE A 295 -5.90 12.22 -2.03
N PHE A 296 -5.07 12.64 -2.99
CA PHE A 296 -4.39 13.92 -2.97
C PHE A 296 -5.00 14.85 -4.02
N LEU A 297 -5.48 16.02 -3.60
CA LEU A 297 -5.89 17.13 -4.45
C LEU A 297 -4.68 18.01 -4.72
N PHE A 298 -4.11 17.94 -5.92
CA PHE A 298 -2.90 18.69 -6.27
C PHE A 298 -3.15 19.96 -7.07
N HIS A 299 -4.35 20.11 -7.63
CA HIS A 299 -4.79 21.34 -8.29
C HIS A 299 -6.32 21.45 -8.27
N GLN A 300 -6.81 22.68 -8.29
CA GLN A 300 -8.23 22.97 -8.40
C GLN A 300 -8.46 24.20 -9.26
N GLU A 301 -9.51 24.18 -10.07
CA GLU A 301 -9.92 25.30 -10.91
C GLU A 301 -11.44 25.46 -10.88
N GLU A 302 -11.89 26.67 -11.18
CA GLU A 302 -13.31 26.99 -11.27
C GLU A 302 -13.65 27.36 -12.70
N ASP A 303 -14.50 26.54 -13.32
CA ASP A 303 -15.06 26.80 -14.64
C ASP A 303 -16.45 27.41 -14.48
N TYR A 304 -16.67 28.52 -15.18
CA TYR A 304 -17.94 29.22 -15.22
C TYR A 304 -18.55 29.07 -16.61
N SER A 305 -19.59 28.25 -16.72
CA SER A 305 -20.36 28.08 -17.95
C SER A 305 -21.85 28.26 -17.66
N GLU A 306 -22.54 29.09 -18.45
CA GLU A 306 -24.02 29.21 -18.40
C GLU A 306 -24.59 29.44 -16.98
N ASN A 307 -23.98 30.34 -16.20
CA ASN A 307 -24.33 30.64 -14.79
C ASN A 307 -24.19 29.47 -13.80
N LYS A 308 -23.52 28.37 -14.18
CA LYS A 308 -23.14 27.29 -13.28
C LYS A 308 -21.65 27.36 -12.99
N LYS A 309 -21.33 27.30 -11.70
CA LYS A 309 -19.96 27.15 -11.20
C LYS A 309 -19.63 25.66 -11.08
N THR A 310 -18.66 25.20 -11.85
CA THR A 310 -18.14 23.84 -11.77
C THR A 310 -16.73 23.88 -11.21
N THR A 311 -16.47 23.14 -10.14
CA THR A 311 -15.12 22.98 -9.60
C THR A 311 -14.45 21.77 -10.22
N VAL A 312 -13.31 21.98 -10.90
CA VAL A 312 -12.49 20.92 -11.49
C VAL A 312 -11.40 20.55 -10.51
N LEU A 313 -11.36 19.29 -10.09
CA LEU A 313 -10.43 18.77 -9.09
C LEU A 313 -9.42 17.83 -9.74
N TYR A 314 -8.13 18.14 -9.62
CA TYR A 314 -7.04 17.28 -10.10
C TYR A 314 -6.57 16.38 -8.97
N LEU A 315 -6.78 15.07 -9.14
CA LEU A 315 -6.67 14.10 -8.07
C LEU A 315 -5.61 13.05 -8.38
N LEU A 316 -4.68 12.81 -7.45
CA LEU A 316 -3.89 11.59 -7.40
C LEU A 316 -4.57 10.59 -6.46
N LEU A 317 -4.96 9.44 -7.02
CA LEU A 317 -5.60 8.35 -6.30
C LEU A 317 -4.56 7.25 -6.01
N ILE A 318 -4.28 7.01 -4.73
CA ILE A 318 -3.49 5.84 -4.34
C ILE A 318 -4.44 4.66 -4.16
N ALA A 319 -4.43 3.73 -5.11
CA ALA A 319 -5.40 2.64 -5.15
C ALA A 319 -4.83 1.36 -5.75
N SER A 320 -5.43 0.23 -5.37
CA SER A 320 -5.17 -1.05 -6.03
C SER A 320 -6.20 -1.30 -7.14
N LYS A 321 -5.75 -1.75 -8.32
CA LYS A 321 -6.62 -2.25 -9.41
C LYS A 321 -7.53 -1.18 -10.06
N ILE A 322 -7.07 0.06 -10.19
CA ILE A 322 -7.70 1.06 -11.06
C ILE A 322 -7.02 0.98 -12.44
N ASN A 323 -7.80 0.71 -13.49
CA ASN A 323 -7.33 0.72 -14.87
C ASN A 323 -7.80 2.00 -15.59
N ASN A 324 -7.37 2.17 -16.85
CA ASN A 324 -7.64 3.39 -17.62
C ASN A 324 -9.13 3.61 -17.88
N ASP A 325 -9.90 2.55 -18.15
CA ASP A 325 -11.36 2.63 -18.27
C ASP A 325 -12.02 3.09 -16.98
N SER A 326 -11.49 2.67 -15.83
CA SER A 326 -11.98 3.12 -14.52
C SER A 326 -11.77 4.62 -14.33
N LEU A 327 -10.66 5.19 -14.80
CA LEU A 327 -10.39 6.64 -14.69
C LEU A 327 -11.39 7.47 -15.49
N PHE A 328 -11.69 7.07 -16.72
CA PHE A 328 -12.70 7.76 -17.52
C PHE A 328 -14.10 7.62 -16.91
N ASN A 329 -14.45 6.42 -16.42
CA ASN A 329 -15.70 6.20 -15.70
C ASN A 329 -15.80 7.05 -14.43
N ILE A 330 -14.68 7.27 -13.71
CA ILE A 330 -14.62 8.17 -12.56
C ILE A 330 -15.02 9.59 -12.94
N MET A 331 -14.47 10.14 -14.03
CA MET A 331 -14.83 11.49 -14.51
C MET A 331 -16.33 11.63 -14.73
N GLN A 332 -16.91 10.72 -15.52
CA GLN A 332 -18.34 10.75 -15.85
C GLN A 332 -19.22 10.57 -14.62
N MET A 333 -18.82 9.65 -13.74
CA MET A 333 -19.58 9.31 -12.55
C MET A 333 -19.64 10.47 -11.55
N VAL A 334 -18.51 11.11 -11.26
CA VAL A 334 -18.45 12.24 -10.32
C VAL A 334 -19.25 13.41 -10.87
N SER A 335 -19.06 13.74 -12.15
CA SER A 335 -19.81 14.80 -12.81
C SER A 335 -21.32 14.55 -12.74
N LYS A 336 -21.78 13.33 -13.08
CA LYS A 336 -23.21 12.98 -13.04
C LYS A 336 -23.80 13.00 -11.63
N GLN A 337 -23.12 12.41 -10.65
CA GLN A 337 -23.65 12.28 -9.28
C GLN A 337 -23.55 13.58 -8.47
N THR A 338 -22.75 14.54 -8.92
CA THR A 338 -22.68 15.88 -8.31
C THR A 338 -23.45 16.93 -9.12
N GLU A 339 -24.23 16.50 -10.11
CA GLU A 339 -25.02 17.36 -11.01
C GLU A 339 -24.17 18.44 -11.70
N GLY A 340 -22.93 18.09 -12.05
CA GLY A 340 -21.96 18.97 -12.70
C GLY A 340 -21.27 19.97 -11.77
N ARG A 341 -21.53 19.92 -10.46
CA ARG A 341 -20.86 20.78 -9.47
C ARG A 341 -19.36 20.48 -9.36
N PHE A 342 -19.00 19.20 -9.45
CA PHE A 342 -17.62 18.74 -9.44
C PHE A 342 -17.30 17.95 -10.70
N ASN A 343 -16.19 18.33 -11.34
CA ASN A 343 -15.50 17.50 -12.32
C ASN A 343 -14.17 17.05 -11.72
N VAL A 344 -13.67 15.90 -12.15
CA VAL A 344 -12.37 15.38 -11.67
C VAL A 344 -11.46 15.06 -12.84
N VAL A 345 -10.17 15.28 -12.64
CA VAL A 345 -9.08 14.87 -13.52
C VAL A 345 -8.24 13.86 -12.74
N PRO A 346 -8.59 12.56 -12.79
CA PRO A 346 -7.95 11.56 -11.95
C PRO A 346 -6.70 10.98 -12.63
N ILE A 347 -5.60 10.92 -11.88
CA ILE A 347 -4.51 9.98 -12.11
C ILE A 347 -4.51 8.96 -10.97
N ALA A 348 -4.18 7.70 -11.25
CA ALA A 348 -4.20 6.67 -10.22
C ALA A 348 -3.02 5.72 -10.36
N HIS A 349 -2.42 5.41 -9.22
CA HIS A 349 -1.32 4.45 -9.11
C HIS A 349 -1.45 3.64 -7.83
N SER A 350 -0.87 2.45 -7.84
CA SER A 350 -0.61 1.73 -6.59
C SER A 350 0.64 2.30 -5.94
N GLY A 351 0.74 2.24 -4.59
CA GLY A 351 1.97 2.63 -3.90
C GLY A 351 3.20 1.86 -4.40
N ALA A 352 3.03 0.57 -4.73
CA ALA A 352 4.10 -0.25 -5.29
C ALA A 352 4.56 0.27 -6.66
N TRP A 353 3.64 0.65 -7.54
CA TRP A 353 3.98 1.25 -8.83
C TRP A 353 4.76 2.56 -8.62
N ILE A 354 4.31 3.43 -7.71
CA ILE A 354 5.02 4.68 -7.40
C ILE A 354 6.45 4.38 -6.95
N GLN A 355 6.63 3.44 -6.02
CA GLN A 355 7.93 3.05 -5.50
C GLN A 355 8.89 2.58 -6.60
N GLU A 356 8.40 1.76 -7.53
CA GLU A 356 9.21 1.22 -8.64
C GLU A 356 9.62 2.29 -9.66
N HIS A 357 8.89 3.42 -9.71
CA HIS A 357 9.10 4.48 -10.70
C HIS A 357 9.67 5.78 -10.09
N LEU A 358 10.08 5.77 -8.82
CA LEU A 358 10.67 6.95 -8.18
C LEU A 358 11.94 7.45 -8.88
N TRP A 359 12.70 6.56 -9.51
CA TRP A 359 13.87 6.95 -10.30
C TRP A 359 13.55 7.98 -11.39
N VAL A 360 12.32 8.00 -11.90
CA VAL A 360 11.90 8.86 -13.01
C VAL A 360 10.94 9.96 -12.54
N TYR A 361 10.02 9.66 -11.62
CA TYR A 361 8.89 10.55 -11.30
C TYR A 361 8.87 11.06 -9.85
N GLN A 362 9.98 10.91 -9.10
CA GLN A 362 10.00 11.27 -7.68
C GLN A 362 9.66 12.74 -7.41
N VAL A 363 10.21 13.68 -8.19
CA VAL A 363 9.94 15.13 -8.02
C VAL A 363 8.44 15.43 -8.06
N PHE A 364 7.73 14.86 -9.05
CA PHE A 364 6.27 15.01 -9.15
C PHE A 364 5.56 14.48 -7.90
N PHE A 365 5.86 13.25 -7.50
CA PHE A 365 5.18 12.63 -6.37
C PHE A 365 5.49 13.32 -5.04
N GLN A 366 6.70 13.82 -4.83
CA GLN A 366 7.03 14.61 -3.64
C GLN A 366 6.26 15.93 -3.58
N LYS A 367 6.06 16.59 -4.73
CA LYS A 367 5.24 17.81 -4.83
C LYS A 367 3.75 17.54 -4.55
N VAL A 368 3.23 16.41 -5.03
CA VAL A 368 1.81 16.06 -4.94
C VAL A 368 1.46 15.42 -3.58
N MET A 369 2.26 14.46 -3.10
CA MET A 369 1.97 13.65 -1.91
C MET A 369 2.38 14.35 -0.62
N THR A 370 1.79 15.52 -0.36
CA THR A 370 2.01 16.31 0.85
C THR A 370 0.78 16.31 1.77
N PRO A 371 0.94 16.54 3.09
CA PRO A 371 -0.20 16.67 4.00
C PRO A 371 -1.19 17.77 3.58
N LYS A 372 -0.71 18.83 2.93
CA LYS A 372 -1.54 19.93 2.41
C LYS A 372 -2.51 19.48 1.32
N ASN A 373 -2.06 18.56 0.46
CA ASN A 373 -2.86 18.08 -0.66
C ASN A 373 -3.75 16.89 -0.26
N LEU A 374 -3.53 16.27 0.91
CA LEU A 374 -4.25 15.07 1.34
C LEU A 374 -5.70 15.41 1.74
N ILE A 375 -6.68 14.97 0.96
CA ILE A 375 -8.11 15.19 1.24
C ILE A 375 -8.82 13.95 1.77
N PHE A 376 -8.23 12.76 1.61
CA PHE A 376 -8.73 11.51 2.17
C PHE A 376 -7.60 10.53 2.43
N ARG A 377 -7.67 9.81 3.56
CA ARG A 377 -6.80 8.67 3.87
C ARG A 377 -7.56 7.61 4.66
N THR A 378 -7.26 6.34 4.40
CA THR A 378 -7.60 5.24 5.31
C THR A 378 -6.81 5.33 6.61
N ASP A 379 -7.14 4.47 7.59
CA ASP A 379 -6.47 4.44 8.89
C ASP A 379 -4.95 4.22 8.79
N PHE A 380 -4.52 3.47 7.76
CA PHE A 380 -3.11 3.20 7.49
C PHE A 380 -2.67 3.92 6.20
N PRO A 381 -1.79 4.93 6.28
CA PRO A 381 -1.29 5.65 5.12
C PRO A 381 -0.31 4.79 4.30
N THR A 382 -0.18 5.11 3.02
CA THR A 382 0.84 4.48 2.18
C THR A 382 2.20 5.10 2.50
N VAL A 383 3.17 4.27 2.86
CA VAL A 383 4.56 4.71 3.03
C VAL A 383 5.25 4.64 1.68
N ILE A 384 5.84 5.74 1.22
CA ILE A 384 6.74 5.74 0.07
C ILE A 384 8.17 5.94 0.59
N HIS A 385 9.07 5.07 0.15
CA HIS A 385 10.49 5.09 0.51
C HIS A 385 11.24 5.93 -0.52
N TRP A 386 11.27 7.25 -0.30
CA TRP A 386 11.88 8.20 -1.24
C TRP A 386 13.38 7.96 -1.40
N HIS A 387 13.87 8.05 -2.64
CA HIS A 387 15.30 7.97 -2.94
C HIS A 387 15.97 9.29 -2.57
N ARG A 388 17.25 9.25 -2.16
CA ARG A 388 18.03 10.46 -1.85
C ARG A 388 18.14 11.44 -3.02
N LYS A 389 18.26 10.90 -4.23
CA LYS A 389 18.40 11.67 -5.47
C LYS A 389 17.57 11.02 -6.56
N GLN A 390 16.93 11.85 -7.38
CA GLN A 390 16.36 11.39 -8.63
C GLN A 390 17.50 11.20 -9.64
N LEU A 391 17.43 10.14 -10.44
CA LEU A 391 18.30 9.98 -11.59
C LEU A 391 17.67 10.72 -12.76
N ASN A 392 18.43 11.58 -13.42
CA ASN A 392 17.94 12.21 -14.64
C ASN A 392 17.79 11.13 -15.70
N SER A 393 16.59 11.01 -16.25
CA SER A 393 16.30 10.05 -17.32
C SER A 393 16.21 10.78 -18.64
N ASP A 394 17.06 10.40 -19.60
CA ASP A 394 16.98 10.90 -20.98
C ASP A 394 15.74 10.36 -21.73
N THR A 395 14.92 9.53 -21.09
CA THR A 395 13.74 8.92 -21.69
C THR A 395 12.78 9.96 -22.26
N CYS A 396 12.59 11.11 -21.61
CA CYS A 396 11.71 12.17 -22.13
C CYS A 396 12.24 12.75 -23.45
N ALA A 397 13.56 13.01 -23.52
CA ALA A 397 14.22 13.51 -24.73
C ALA A 397 14.18 12.49 -25.88
N VAL A 398 14.31 11.18 -25.58
CA VAL A 398 14.17 10.11 -26.57
C VAL A 398 12.74 10.08 -27.13
N LEU A 399 11.72 10.09 -26.25
CA LEU A 399 10.32 10.09 -26.68
C LEU A 399 9.97 11.33 -27.51
N TYR A 400 10.53 12.49 -27.14
CA TYR A 400 10.38 13.72 -27.90
C TYR A 400 10.99 13.62 -29.31
N ARG A 401 12.20 13.06 -29.43
CA ARG A 401 12.83 12.80 -30.74
C ARG A 401 11.96 11.90 -31.62
N ASP A 402 11.47 10.80 -31.07
CA ASP A 402 10.58 9.88 -31.80
C ASP A 402 9.28 10.56 -32.24
N CYS A 403 8.80 11.54 -31.46
CA CYS A 403 7.63 12.35 -31.81
C CYS A 403 7.93 13.33 -32.95
N LYS A 404 9.08 14.01 -32.94
CA LYS A 404 9.56 14.86 -34.06
C LYS A 404 9.70 14.05 -35.34
N GLU A 405 10.33 12.87 -35.29
CA GLU A 405 10.47 12.02 -36.48
C GLU A 405 9.11 11.58 -37.06
N LEU A 406 8.14 11.27 -36.19
CA LEU A 406 6.79 10.95 -36.63
C LEU A 406 6.10 12.16 -37.28
N TYR A 407 6.35 13.35 -36.75
CA TYR A 407 5.81 14.59 -37.28
C TYR A 407 6.41 14.93 -38.66
N ASP A 408 7.71 14.74 -38.84
CA ASP A 408 8.38 14.94 -40.13
C ASP A 408 7.85 13.97 -41.19
N LYS A 409 7.62 12.71 -40.81
CA LYS A 409 6.96 11.71 -41.68
C LYS A 409 5.54 12.13 -42.05
N TYR A 410 4.79 12.66 -41.09
CA TYR A 410 3.46 13.19 -41.34
C TYR A 410 3.49 14.35 -42.36
N LYS A 411 4.38 15.34 -42.16
CA LYS A 411 4.56 16.46 -43.10
C LYS A 411 4.94 15.99 -44.50
N LEU A 412 5.82 14.99 -44.61
CA LEU A 412 6.21 14.42 -45.89
C LEU A 412 5.01 13.80 -46.61
N LEU A 413 4.22 12.97 -45.93
CA LEU A 413 3.02 12.36 -46.51
C LEU A 413 1.99 13.42 -46.91
N ARG A 414 1.79 14.44 -46.07
CA ARG A 414 0.88 15.56 -46.29
C ARG A 414 1.23 16.38 -47.55
N SER A 415 2.50 16.40 -47.94
CA SER A 415 3.01 17.15 -49.09
C SER A 415 2.93 16.40 -50.44
N GLN A 416 2.54 15.12 -50.46
CA GLN A 416 2.52 14.31 -51.67
C GLN A 416 1.20 14.49 -52.44
N GLU A 417 1.26 15.16 -53.59
CA GLU A 417 0.10 15.46 -54.46
C GLU A 417 -0.63 14.22 -55.03
N MET A 418 -0.02 13.02 -54.97
CA MET A 418 -0.51 11.80 -55.63
C MET A 418 -1.25 10.82 -54.73
N ILE A 419 -1.40 11.09 -53.44
CA ILE A 419 -2.13 10.18 -52.55
C ILE A 419 -3.63 10.36 -52.80
N GLN A 420 -4.22 9.54 -53.66
CA GLN A 420 -5.67 9.51 -53.90
C GLN A 420 -6.50 9.04 -52.69
N SER A 421 -5.83 8.66 -51.59
CA SER A 421 -6.44 8.11 -50.40
C SER A 421 -5.75 8.63 -49.14
N ASP A 422 -6.35 9.59 -48.44
CA ASP A 422 -5.92 10.05 -47.11
C ASP A 422 -6.02 8.95 -46.01
N GLU A 423 -6.30 7.71 -46.41
CA GLU A 423 -6.33 6.52 -45.57
C GLU A 423 -4.97 6.33 -44.87
N GLY A 424 -4.95 6.63 -43.57
CA GLY A 424 -3.75 6.49 -42.73
C GLY A 424 -3.28 7.80 -42.10
N LEU A 425 -3.58 8.97 -42.70
CA LEU A 425 -3.23 10.27 -42.11
C LEU A 425 -3.94 10.47 -40.77
N GLY A 426 -5.22 10.09 -40.68
CA GLY A 426 -5.97 10.13 -39.42
C GLY A 426 -5.35 9.28 -38.29
N MET A 427 -4.75 8.13 -38.63
CA MET A 427 -4.05 7.28 -37.66
C MET A 427 -2.76 7.92 -37.18
N ILE A 428 -1.96 8.47 -38.10
CA ILE A 428 -0.71 9.18 -37.76
C ILE A 428 -1.01 10.40 -36.88
N LEU A 429 -2.02 11.20 -37.25
CA LEU A 429 -2.47 12.35 -36.47
C LEU A 429 -2.89 11.97 -35.06
N THR A 430 -3.69 10.89 -34.93
CA THR A 430 -4.10 10.40 -33.61
C THR A 430 -2.92 9.95 -32.76
N MET A 431 -1.95 9.24 -33.35
CA MET A 431 -0.72 8.85 -32.66
C MET A 431 0.11 10.07 -32.25
N LEU A 432 0.21 11.09 -33.11
CA LEU A 432 0.93 12.33 -32.82
C LEU A 432 0.31 13.11 -31.68
N PHE A 433 -0.99 13.40 -31.73
CA PHE A 433 -1.67 14.12 -30.65
C PHE A 433 -1.58 13.37 -29.33
N TYR A 434 -1.75 12.05 -29.35
CA TYR A 434 -1.61 11.24 -28.15
C TYR A 434 -0.18 11.33 -27.58
N ARG A 435 0.84 11.10 -28.40
CA ARG A 435 2.26 11.17 -27.98
C ARG A 435 2.61 12.54 -27.42
N ILE A 436 2.20 13.59 -28.09
CA ILE A 436 2.42 14.98 -27.64
C ILE A 436 1.74 15.22 -26.29
N CYS A 437 0.49 14.80 -26.12
CA CYS A 437 -0.22 14.93 -24.85
C CYS A 437 0.36 14.05 -23.71
N VAL A 438 1.20 13.07 -24.03
CA VAL A 438 1.97 12.27 -23.05
C VAL A 438 3.33 12.91 -22.74
N ILE A 439 4.04 13.38 -23.76
CA ILE A 439 5.36 14.00 -23.64
C ILE A 439 5.26 15.33 -22.91
N PHE A 440 4.23 16.13 -23.18
CA PHE A 440 4.13 17.46 -22.63
C PHE A 440 4.02 17.49 -21.10
N PRO A 441 3.10 16.72 -20.44
CA PRO A 441 3.12 16.58 -18.99
C PRO A 441 4.44 15.98 -18.47
N TYR A 442 5.09 15.09 -19.23
CA TYR A 442 6.35 14.51 -18.81
C TYR A 442 7.47 15.57 -18.76
N ALA A 443 7.59 16.39 -19.80
CA ALA A 443 8.60 17.45 -19.87
C ALA A 443 8.35 18.59 -18.87
N THR A 444 7.09 18.89 -18.54
CA THR A 444 6.73 20.06 -17.71
C THR A 444 6.46 19.74 -16.24
N LEU A 445 5.99 18.52 -15.95
CA LEU A 445 5.62 18.10 -14.60
C LEU A 445 6.55 17.02 -14.03
N ASP A 446 7.58 16.59 -14.77
CA ASP A 446 8.42 15.43 -14.45
C ASP A 446 7.60 14.15 -14.20
N TYR A 447 6.50 14.01 -14.92
CA TYR A 447 5.58 12.89 -14.74
C TYR A 447 4.92 12.47 -16.05
N ARG A 448 5.18 11.21 -16.41
CA ARG A 448 4.48 10.55 -17.50
C ARG A 448 3.27 9.80 -16.95
N PRO A 449 2.03 10.21 -17.27
CA PRO A 449 0.88 9.38 -16.95
C PRO A 449 0.96 8.02 -17.66
N ASN A 450 0.38 6.98 -17.05
CA ASN A 450 0.10 5.72 -17.73
C ASN A 450 -0.78 5.96 -18.97
N ASP A 451 -1.02 4.94 -19.79
CA ASP A 451 -1.81 5.06 -21.03
C ASP A 451 -3.30 5.42 -20.78
N ILE A 452 -3.58 6.64 -20.32
CA ILE A 452 -4.89 7.08 -19.89
C ILE A 452 -5.67 7.70 -21.05
N ASN A 453 -6.95 7.94 -20.81
CA ASN A 453 -7.84 8.57 -21.78
C ASN A 453 -7.32 9.96 -22.20
N ILE A 454 -7.37 10.26 -23.51
CA ILE A 454 -6.88 11.53 -24.08
C ILE A 454 -7.54 12.76 -23.46
N ARG A 455 -8.78 12.67 -22.97
CA ARG A 455 -9.43 13.80 -22.27
C ARG A 455 -8.75 14.11 -20.94
N ILE A 456 -8.26 13.08 -20.24
CA ILE A 456 -7.50 13.26 -19.00
C ILE A 456 -6.12 13.83 -19.34
N LEU A 457 -5.43 13.29 -20.35
CA LEU A 457 -4.14 13.81 -20.81
C LEU A 457 -4.23 15.28 -21.20
N TRP A 458 -5.26 15.66 -21.98
CA TRP A 458 -5.48 17.03 -22.38
C TRP A 458 -5.67 17.96 -21.18
N LYS A 459 -6.46 17.57 -20.18
CA LYS A 459 -6.59 18.35 -18.94
C LYS A 459 -5.27 18.44 -18.16
N LEU A 460 -4.44 17.39 -18.15
CA LEU A 460 -3.09 17.47 -17.58
C LEU A 460 -2.19 18.44 -18.36
N CYS A 461 -2.34 18.52 -19.67
CA CYS A 461 -1.64 19.52 -20.49
C CYS A 461 -2.12 20.95 -20.17
N GLU A 462 -3.43 21.18 -20.06
CA GLU A 462 -3.98 22.48 -19.62
C GLU A 462 -3.50 22.88 -18.22
N TYR A 463 -3.32 21.91 -17.32
CA TYR A 463 -2.74 22.15 -16.00
C TYR A 463 -1.25 22.53 -16.08
N ALA A 464 -0.49 21.85 -16.93
CA ALA A 464 0.93 22.14 -17.13
C ALA A 464 1.17 23.50 -17.79
N GLU A 465 0.35 23.85 -18.79
CA GLU A 465 0.42 25.12 -19.53
C GLU A 465 -1.00 25.63 -19.83
N PRO A 466 -1.47 26.64 -19.07
CA PRO A 466 -2.82 27.19 -19.23
C PRO A 466 -3.14 27.70 -20.64
N LYS A 467 -2.13 28.11 -21.44
CA LYS A 467 -2.34 28.53 -22.85
C LYS A 467 -2.93 27.44 -23.74
N ILE A 468 -2.78 26.16 -23.38
CA ILE A 468 -3.38 25.04 -24.12
C ILE A 468 -4.92 25.14 -24.12
N LYS A 469 -5.53 25.80 -23.13
CA LYS A 469 -6.98 26.08 -23.11
C LYS A 469 -7.42 26.91 -24.32
N ASP A 470 -6.55 27.80 -24.83
CA ASP A 470 -6.85 28.64 -25.97
C ASP A 470 -7.04 27.81 -27.24
N PHE A 471 -6.38 26.66 -27.36
CA PHE A 471 -6.56 25.74 -28.49
C PHE A 471 -7.98 25.17 -28.59
N GLY A 472 -8.80 25.33 -27.55
CA GLY A 472 -10.21 24.94 -27.56
C GLY A 472 -11.02 25.61 -28.68
N TYR A 473 -10.63 26.80 -29.18
CA TYR A 473 -11.32 27.40 -30.34
C TYR A 473 -11.11 26.60 -31.63
N LEU A 474 -9.93 26.00 -31.83
CA LEU A 474 -9.64 25.17 -33.00
C LEU A 474 -10.44 23.87 -32.95
N ILE A 475 -10.47 23.24 -31.77
CA ILE A 475 -11.24 22.01 -31.55
C ILE A 475 -12.74 22.22 -31.86
N LYS A 476 -13.30 23.38 -31.49
CA LYS A 476 -14.72 23.72 -31.77
C LYS A 476 -15.04 23.88 -33.26
N LYS A 477 -14.05 24.12 -34.13
CA LYS A 477 -14.25 24.23 -35.58
C LYS A 477 -14.36 22.88 -36.28
N LEU A 478 -13.98 21.79 -35.62
CA LEU A 478 -14.06 20.44 -36.19
C LEU A 478 -15.51 19.93 -36.14
N PRO A 479 -16.00 19.23 -37.19
CA PRO A 479 -17.37 18.71 -37.24
C PRO A 479 -17.53 17.40 -36.44
N PHE A 480 -16.48 16.93 -35.79
CA PHE A 480 -16.45 15.68 -35.03
C PHE A 480 -15.85 15.93 -33.64
N ASP A 481 -16.11 15.00 -32.72
CA ASP A 481 -15.50 15.03 -31.40
C ASP A 481 -14.00 14.66 -31.50
N PHE A 482 -13.15 15.69 -31.41
CA PHE A 482 -11.69 15.57 -31.44
C PHE A 482 -11.16 14.53 -30.45
N PHE A 483 -11.73 14.43 -29.26
CA PHE A 483 -11.24 13.49 -28.24
C PHE A 483 -11.67 12.05 -28.52
N GLU A 484 -12.80 11.85 -29.20
CA GLU A 484 -13.20 10.53 -29.68
C GLU A 484 -12.37 10.10 -30.91
N PHE A 485 -12.02 11.05 -31.79
CA PHE A 485 -11.08 10.83 -32.90
C PHE A 485 -9.73 10.35 -32.37
N ASN A 486 -9.19 11.00 -31.33
CA ASN A 486 -7.90 10.65 -30.75
C ASN A 486 -7.90 9.41 -29.84
N ASN A 487 -8.99 8.63 -29.79
CA ASN A 487 -9.05 7.43 -28.97
C ASN A 487 -8.55 6.19 -29.76
N PRO A 488 -7.36 5.63 -29.45
CA PRO A 488 -6.71 4.63 -30.29
C PRO A 488 -7.56 3.37 -30.52
N HIS A 489 -8.30 2.93 -29.50
CA HIS A 489 -9.14 1.73 -29.57
C HIS A 489 -10.43 1.93 -30.39
N LYS A 490 -10.89 3.18 -30.52
CA LYS A 490 -12.11 3.51 -31.29
C LYS A 490 -11.81 3.88 -32.73
N ASN A 491 -10.59 4.32 -33.00
CA ASN A 491 -10.18 4.82 -34.31
C ASN A 491 -10.05 3.69 -35.35
N LEU A 492 -9.63 2.48 -34.94
CA LEU A 492 -9.54 1.30 -35.81
C LEU A 492 -10.89 0.83 -36.40
N TYR A 493 -12.02 1.22 -35.80
CA TYR A 493 -13.35 0.67 -36.14
C TYR A 493 -14.35 1.70 -36.70
N LYS A 494 -14.00 2.99 -36.74
CA LYS A 494 -14.96 4.08 -37.03
C LYS A 494 -14.81 4.76 -38.39
N ASN A 495 -13.99 4.24 -39.30
CA ASN A 495 -13.85 4.78 -40.66
C ASN A 495 -13.61 6.31 -40.69
N PHE A 496 -12.64 6.84 -39.93
CA PHE A 496 -12.14 8.21 -40.14
C PHE A 496 -11.30 8.33 -41.43
N TYR A 497 -11.77 7.69 -42.51
CA TYR A 497 -11.00 7.42 -43.74
C TYR A 497 -10.90 8.63 -44.68
N HIS A 498 -11.69 9.68 -44.46
CA HIS A 498 -11.67 10.88 -45.29
C HIS A 498 -11.76 12.15 -44.44
N LEU A 499 -10.61 12.62 -43.95
CA LEU A 499 -10.51 13.97 -43.40
C LEU A 499 -10.44 14.94 -44.58
N GLN A 500 -11.43 15.81 -44.71
CA GLN A 500 -11.40 16.87 -45.74
C GLN A 500 -10.24 17.84 -45.45
N GLU A 501 -9.70 18.42 -46.51
CA GLU A 501 -8.58 19.37 -46.47
C GLU A 501 -8.79 20.52 -45.46
N GLU A 502 -10.01 21.05 -45.38
CA GLU A 502 -10.38 22.10 -44.42
C GLU A 502 -10.20 21.68 -42.95
N TYR A 503 -10.36 20.41 -42.62
CA TYR A 503 -10.14 19.87 -41.28
C TYR A 503 -8.66 19.55 -41.04
N LEU A 504 -7.95 19.10 -42.07
CA LEU A 504 -6.51 18.86 -41.99
C LEU A 504 -5.75 20.15 -41.66
N VAL A 505 -6.11 21.28 -42.27
CA VAL A 505 -5.51 22.59 -41.94
C VAL A 505 -5.69 22.96 -40.47
N ILE A 506 -6.86 22.69 -39.87
CA ILE A 506 -7.12 22.95 -38.45
C ILE A 506 -6.26 22.03 -37.56
N LEU A 507 -6.14 20.76 -37.94
CA LEU A 507 -5.31 19.79 -37.21
C LEU A 507 -3.82 20.11 -37.34
N ASP A 508 -3.38 20.61 -38.50
CA ASP A 508 -2.01 21.09 -38.76
C ASP A 508 -1.66 22.28 -37.85
N GLU A 509 -2.55 23.28 -37.78
CA GLU A 509 -2.40 24.44 -36.88
C GLU A 509 -2.34 24.00 -35.41
N LEU A 510 -3.23 23.10 -35.00
CA LEU A 510 -3.26 22.59 -33.63
C LEU A 510 -1.98 21.83 -33.28
N LEU A 511 -1.51 20.99 -34.20
CA LEU A 511 -0.33 20.15 -34.02
C LEU A 511 0.96 20.99 -33.95
N GLN A 512 1.12 21.95 -34.86
CA GLN A 512 2.26 22.88 -34.84
C GLN A 512 2.26 23.72 -33.55
N SER A 513 1.10 24.27 -33.15
CA SER A 513 0.98 25.07 -31.93
C SER A 513 1.37 24.28 -30.68
N PHE A 514 1.05 22.99 -30.63
CA PHE A 514 1.42 22.13 -29.51
C PHE A 514 2.91 21.79 -29.52
N LEU A 515 3.47 21.47 -30.70
CA LEU A 515 4.90 21.20 -30.85
C LEU A 515 5.74 22.42 -30.47
N ASP A 516 5.33 23.63 -30.84
CA ASP A 516 6.04 24.87 -30.46
C ASP A 516 6.09 25.07 -28.93
N LEU A 517 5.10 24.56 -28.19
CA LEU A 517 5.12 24.57 -26.73
C LEU A 517 6.03 23.48 -26.16
N VAL A 518 6.06 22.31 -26.78
CA VAL A 518 6.94 21.19 -26.38
C VAL A 518 8.40 21.57 -26.65
N ASP A 519 8.72 22.11 -27.83
CA ASP A 519 10.07 22.49 -28.26
C ASP A 519 10.74 23.41 -27.25
N LYS A 520 9.99 24.38 -26.68
CA LYS A 520 10.47 25.29 -25.61
C LYS A 520 10.88 24.61 -24.31
N GLN A 521 10.46 23.37 -24.07
CA GLN A 521 10.88 22.60 -22.90
C GLN A 521 12.23 21.88 -23.10
N PHE A 522 12.71 21.83 -24.34
CA PHE A 522 13.96 21.15 -24.74
C PHE A 522 15.01 22.10 -25.34
N GLU A 523 14.69 23.39 -25.46
CA GLU A 523 15.64 24.50 -25.72
C GLU A 523 16.35 24.92 -24.42
#